data_AF-A0A2P2MBR3-F1
#
_entry.id   AF-A0A2P2MBR3-F1
#
_cell.length_a   1.000
_cell.length_b   1.000
_cell.length_c   1.000
_cell.angle_alpha   90.00
_cell.angle_beta   90.00
_cell.angle_gamma   90.00
#
_symmetry.space_group_name_H-M   'P 1'
#
loop_
_entity.id
_entity.type
_entity.pdbx_description
1 polymer ?
#
loop_
_entity_poly.entity_id
_entity_poly.type
_entity_poly.pdbx_seq_one_letter_code
_entity_poly.pdbx_strand_id
1 'polypeptide(L)'
;MTLIYHFISWMSSFFFHLFNLKIISCAPFFFSCMEGNLIFKVSRYGAGYFIGCDQHPKCRYIAKSLYGEEEEDDDVPQKKHPVEEPKLLGLHPVSNEKILLKSGPYGFYVQLGEDRKGFLPKRASVSHFKDVDAITLENALEWLRYPVTLGKHPKDGQPVIIKLGNAGFSVRHRRSIVPVPKNTKPEHITMDKALKLLSSNNVRLCGRPKAKPKLEEALEAM
;
A
#
# COMPACT_ATOMS: atom_id res chain seq x y z
N MET A 1 -27.47 -60.40 11.42
CA MET A 1 -26.18 -59.70 11.19
C MET A 1 -26.34 -58.71 10.02
N THR A 2 -27.40 -57.92 9.91
CA THR A 2 -27.71 -56.65 10.62
C THR A 2 -26.63 -55.56 10.68
N LEU A 3 -25.59 -55.57 9.84
CA LEU A 3 -24.63 -54.43 9.82
C LEU A 3 -24.05 -54.06 8.44
N ILE A 4 -24.61 -54.55 7.33
CA ILE A 4 -24.08 -54.24 5.97
C ILE A 4 -25.15 -53.62 5.05
N TYR A 5 -26.44 -53.69 5.39
CA TYR A 5 -27.54 -53.16 4.57
C TYR A 5 -27.95 -51.71 4.85
N HIS A 6 -27.23 -50.99 5.72
CA HIS A 6 -27.51 -49.57 6.00
C HIS A 6 -26.60 -48.58 5.25
N PHE A 7 -25.59 -49.06 4.52
CA PHE A 7 -24.64 -48.17 3.85
C PHE A 7 -24.99 -47.86 2.38
N ILE A 8 -25.90 -48.64 1.76
CA ILE A 8 -26.25 -48.51 0.33
C ILE A 8 -27.63 -47.86 0.10
N SER A 9 -28.35 -47.48 1.17
CA SER A 9 -29.58 -46.67 1.08
C SER A 9 -29.32 -45.17 1.35
N TRP A 10 -28.10 -44.80 1.74
CA TRP A 10 -27.71 -43.41 2.02
C TRP A 10 -26.81 -42.79 0.94
N MET A 11 -26.66 -43.44 -0.21
CA MET A 11 -25.91 -42.89 -1.36
C MET A 11 -26.75 -42.64 -2.61
N SER A 12 -28.05 -42.93 -2.58
CA SER A 12 -28.96 -42.74 -3.72
C SER A 12 -29.99 -41.61 -3.53
N SER A 13 -30.16 -41.06 -2.32
CA SER A 13 -31.04 -39.90 -2.08
C SER A 13 -30.33 -38.58 -1.78
N PHE A 14 -29.00 -38.58 -1.62
CA PHE A 14 -28.25 -37.33 -1.42
C PHE A 14 -27.72 -36.72 -2.74
N PHE A 15 -27.84 -37.45 -3.85
CA PHE A 15 -27.34 -37.02 -5.16
C PHE A 15 -28.41 -36.37 -6.07
N PHE A 16 -29.63 -36.13 -5.56
CA PHE A 16 -30.73 -35.59 -6.38
C PHE A 16 -31.41 -34.32 -5.82
N HIS A 17 -30.84 -33.68 -4.79
CA HIS A 17 -31.42 -32.43 -4.27
C HIS A 17 -30.40 -31.38 -3.80
N LEU A 18 -29.32 -31.19 -4.57
CA LEU A 18 -28.51 -29.97 -4.49
C LEU A 18 -28.26 -29.31 -5.85
N PHE A 19 -29.10 -29.60 -6.84
CA PHE A 19 -29.31 -28.76 -8.02
C PHE A 19 -30.66 -28.07 -7.91
N ASN A 20 -30.76 -27.15 -6.96
CA ASN A 20 -31.70 -26.06 -7.06
C ASN A 20 -30.94 -24.82 -6.61
N LEU A 21 -30.20 -24.22 -7.56
CA LEU A 21 -29.93 -22.79 -7.52
C LEU A 21 -31.30 -22.13 -7.43
N LYS A 22 -31.72 -21.87 -6.19
CA LYS A 22 -32.80 -20.97 -5.90
C LYS A 22 -32.27 -19.62 -6.35
N ILE A 23 -32.61 -19.29 -7.59
CA ILE A 23 -32.52 -17.97 -8.19
C ILE A 23 -32.97 -17.02 -7.09
N ILE A 24 -32.01 -16.28 -6.54
CA ILE A 24 -32.29 -15.15 -5.66
C ILE A 24 -32.92 -14.13 -6.60
N SER A 25 -34.23 -14.27 -6.80
CA SER A 25 -35.04 -13.20 -7.34
C SER A 25 -34.78 -11.99 -6.45
N CYS A 26 -34.57 -10.83 -7.08
CA CYS A 26 -34.44 -9.57 -6.38
C CYS A 26 -35.69 -9.36 -5.51
N ALA A 27 -35.64 -9.80 -4.25
CA ALA A 27 -36.65 -9.47 -3.27
C ALA A 27 -36.65 -7.95 -3.06
N PRO A 28 -37.81 -7.35 -2.73
CA PRO A 28 -38.22 -6.01 -3.13
C PRO A 28 -37.62 -4.90 -2.26
N PHE A 29 -36.32 -4.96 -1.98
CA PHE A 29 -35.64 -4.00 -1.10
C PHE A 29 -34.48 -3.25 -1.76
N PHE A 30 -34.21 -3.47 -3.05
CA PHE A 30 -33.14 -2.74 -3.74
C PHE A 30 -33.62 -2.09 -5.05
N PHE A 31 -33.76 -0.77 -4.93
CA PHE A 31 -34.25 0.16 -5.94
C PHE A 31 -33.23 0.31 -7.08
N SER A 32 -33.37 -0.45 -8.18
CA SER A 32 -32.75 -0.11 -9.50
C SER A 32 -33.36 -0.85 -10.69
N CYS A 33 -33.77 -2.13 -10.57
CA CYS A 33 -34.49 -2.86 -11.62
C CYS A 33 -35.51 -3.82 -10.99
N MET A 34 -36.72 -3.88 -11.56
CA MET A 34 -37.79 -4.78 -11.07
C MET A 34 -37.67 -6.21 -11.63
N GLU A 35 -36.90 -6.39 -12.70
CA GLU A 35 -36.63 -7.68 -13.35
C GLU A 35 -35.12 -7.79 -13.58
N GLY A 36 -34.47 -8.72 -12.87
CA GLY A 36 -33.04 -8.96 -13.01
C GLY A 36 -32.52 -9.95 -11.96
N ASN A 37 -31.55 -10.77 -12.36
CA ASN A 37 -30.93 -11.76 -11.49
C ASN A 37 -29.51 -11.33 -11.11
N LEU A 38 -29.11 -11.64 -9.88
CA LEU A 38 -27.75 -11.41 -9.40
C LEU A 38 -26.85 -12.57 -9.85
N ILE A 39 -25.78 -12.24 -10.57
CA ILE A 39 -24.79 -13.19 -11.07
C ILE A 39 -23.39 -12.83 -10.58
N PHE A 40 -22.57 -13.86 -10.34
CA PHE A 40 -21.15 -13.70 -10.04
C PHE A 40 -20.39 -13.30 -11.32
N LYS A 41 -19.74 -12.14 -11.29
CA LYS A 41 -18.93 -11.59 -12.37
C LYS A 41 -17.48 -11.42 -11.91
N VAL A 42 -16.55 -11.61 -12.85
CA VAL A 42 -15.13 -11.35 -12.62
C VAL A 42 -14.85 -9.87 -12.87
N SER A 43 -14.09 -9.24 -11.97
CA SER A 43 -13.66 -7.86 -12.14
C SER A 43 -12.79 -7.70 -13.38
N ARG A 44 -13.07 -6.67 -14.20
CA ARG A 44 -12.21 -6.30 -15.35
C ARG A 44 -10.76 -5.98 -14.97
N TYR A 45 -10.52 -5.66 -13.70
CA TYR A 45 -9.21 -5.35 -13.16
C TYR A 45 -8.42 -6.60 -12.74
N GLY A 46 -8.93 -7.81 -13.02
CA GLY A 46 -8.24 -9.07 -12.78
C GLY A 46 -8.15 -9.50 -11.32
N ALA A 47 -8.60 -8.66 -10.38
CA ALA A 47 -8.66 -8.97 -8.96
C ALA A 47 -10.12 -8.89 -8.46
N GLY A 48 -10.65 -10.03 -8.05
CA GLY A 48 -11.92 -10.14 -7.33
C GLY A 48 -13.12 -10.61 -8.16
N TYR A 49 -14.02 -11.32 -7.49
CA TYR A 49 -15.35 -11.64 -7.94
C TYR A 49 -16.34 -10.68 -7.28
N PHE A 50 -17.35 -10.24 -8.01
CA PHE A 50 -18.43 -9.42 -7.45
C PHE A 50 -19.78 -9.96 -7.92
N ILE A 51 -20.80 -9.76 -7.08
CA ILE A 51 -22.17 -10.14 -7.42
C ILE A 51 -22.83 -8.91 -8.03
N GLY A 52 -23.18 -8.98 -9.31
CA GLY A 52 -23.79 -7.87 -10.05
C GLY A 52 -25.04 -8.29 -10.79
N CYS A 53 -25.92 -7.33 -11.10
CA CYS A 53 -27.11 -7.60 -11.89
C CYS A 53 -26.74 -8.03 -13.32
N ASP A 54 -27.50 -8.97 -13.87
CA ASP A 54 -27.40 -9.47 -15.25
C ASP A 54 -27.80 -8.41 -16.29
N GLN A 55 -28.74 -7.52 -15.97
CA GLN A 55 -29.24 -6.43 -16.83
C GLN A 55 -28.24 -5.28 -17.06
N HIS A 56 -26.96 -5.47 -16.81
CA HIS A 56 -25.93 -4.49 -17.18
C HIS A 56 -25.89 -4.34 -18.72
N PRO A 57 -25.92 -3.13 -19.30
CA PRO A 57 -25.62 -1.82 -18.69
C PRO A 57 -26.82 -1.04 -18.14
N LYS A 58 -28.06 -1.53 -18.31
CA LYS A 58 -29.29 -0.87 -17.85
C LYS A 58 -29.40 -0.82 -16.32
N CYS A 59 -28.94 -1.87 -15.65
CA CYS A 59 -28.77 -1.92 -14.21
C CYS A 59 -27.28 -1.94 -13.84
N ARG A 60 -26.84 -1.00 -12.99
CA ARG A 60 -25.45 -0.93 -12.47
C ARG A 60 -25.31 -1.39 -11.02
N TYR A 61 -26.31 -2.11 -10.51
CA TYR A 61 -26.28 -2.61 -9.15
C TYR A 61 -25.20 -3.68 -8.95
N ILE A 62 -24.41 -3.52 -7.88
CA ILE A 62 -23.40 -4.46 -7.39
C ILE A 62 -23.72 -4.70 -5.92
N ALA A 63 -23.99 -5.95 -5.54
CA ALA A 63 -24.18 -6.31 -4.15
C ALA A 63 -22.84 -6.18 -3.41
N LYS A 64 -22.87 -5.55 -2.23
CA LYS A 64 -21.68 -5.39 -1.37
C LYS A 64 -21.15 -6.79 -1.04
N SER A 65 -19.86 -6.99 -1.24
CA SER A 65 -19.20 -8.30 -1.16
C SER A 65 -19.35 -8.93 0.23
N LEU A 66 -19.70 -10.22 0.26
CA LEU A 66 -19.75 -11.06 1.47
C LEU A 66 -18.36 -11.32 2.11
N TYR A 67 -17.28 -10.79 1.52
CA TYR A 67 -15.92 -10.85 2.08
C TYR A 67 -15.52 -9.49 2.63
N GLY A 68 -16.26 -9.03 3.62
CA GLY A 68 -15.78 -8.12 4.66
C GLY A 68 -16.26 -8.74 5.95
N GLU A 69 -15.33 -9.19 6.79
CA GLU A 69 -15.63 -9.83 8.08
C GLU A 69 -16.66 -9.00 8.86
N GLU A 70 -17.80 -9.63 9.15
CA GLU A 70 -18.75 -9.16 10.15
C GLU A 70 -18.14 -9.51 11.52
N GLU A 71 -17.32 -8.61 12.05
CA GLU A 71 -17.06 -8.57 13.50
C GLU A 71 -18.08 -7.58 14.10
N GLU A 72 -19.19 -8.13 14.58
CA GLU A 72 -20.06 -7.48 15.57
C GLU A 72 -19.43 -7.71 16.95
N ASP A 73 -18.87 -6.65 17.56
CA ASP A 73 -19.29 -6.15 18.88
C ASP A 73 -18.41 -4.99 19.36
N ASP A 74 -19.09 -4.04 20.01
CA ASP A 74 -18.63 -2.88 20.80
C ASP A 74 -18.14 -1.60 20.09
N ASP A 75 -19.11 -0.69 19.92
CA ASP A 75 -18.98 0.77 20.11
C ASP A 75 -17.75 1.48 19.51
N VAL A 76 -17.63 1.47 18.19
CA VAL A 76 -16.91 2.54 17.49
C VAL A 76 -17.83 3.17 16.43
N PRO A 77 -18.20 4.45 16.57
CA PRO A 77 -19.08 5.10 15.61
C PRO A 77 -18.42 5.10 14.23
N GLN A 78 -19.11 4.46 13.30
CA GLN A 78 -18.98 4.50 11.85
C GLN A 78 -18.04 5.60 11.34
N LYS A 79 -16.77 5.25 11.02
CA LYS A 79 -15.89 6.14 10.24
C LYS A 79 -16.33 6.18 8.78
N LYS A 80 -17.47 6.83 8.53
CA LYS A 80 -17.72 7.55 7.27
C LYS A 80 -16.65 8.63 7.23
N HIS A 81 -15.51 8.41 6.57
CA HIS A 81 -14.41 9.39 6.49
C HIS A 81 -14.95 10.81 6.31
N PRO A 82 -15.03 11.63 7.37
CA PRO A 82 -14.97 13.06 7.19
C PRO A 82 -13.54 13.25 6.71
N VAL A 83 -13.34 14.08 5.70
CA VAL A 83 -12.01 14.51 5.29
C VAL A 83 -11.25 14.90 6.57
N GLU A 84 -10.31 14.05 7.01
CA GLU A 84 -9.50 14.33 8.20
C GLU A 84 -8.82 15.67 7.90
N GLU A 85 -9.29 16.70 8.60
CA GLU A 85 -8.95 18.07 8.28
C GLU A 85 -7.42 18.22 8.36
N PRO A 86 -6.78 18.84 7.37
CA PRO A 86 -5.32 18.95 7.36
C PRO A 86 -4.86 19.72 8.60
N LYS A 87 -4.11 19.06 9.49
CA LYS A 87 -3.56 19.70 10.69
C LYS A 87 -2.43 20.64 10.27
N LEU A 88 -2.63 21.94 10.49
CA LEU A 88 -1.60 22.95 10.26
C LEU A 88 -0.55 22.86 11.37
N LEU A 89 0.70 22.55 11.00
CA LEU A 89 1.82 22.48 11.95
C LEU A 89 2.51 23.85 12.13
N GLY A 90 2.46 24.70 11.11
CA GLY A 90 3.08 26.03 11.14
C GLY A 90 3.48 26.54 9.75
N LEU A 91 4.39 27.50 9.74
CA LEU A 91 4.97 28.08 8.51
C LEU A 91 6.45 27.71 8.40
N HIS A 92 6.92 27.52 7.17
CA HIS A 92 8.33 27.33 6.89
C HIS A 92 9.10 28.65 7.06
N PRO A 93 10.21 28.70 7.82
CA PRO A 93 10.89 29.96 8.16
C PRO A 93 11.47 30.70 6.94
N VAL A 94 11.88 29.97 5.90
CA VAL A 94 12.47 30.56 4.68
C VAL A 94 11.43 30.85 3.59
N SER A 95 10.52 29.92 3.28
CA SER A 95 9.57 30.08 2.18
C SER A 95 8.24 30.74 2.58
N ASN A 96 7.97 30.90 3.90
CA ASN A 96 6.66 31.35 4.43
C ASN A 96 5.47 30.49 3.97
N GLU A 97 5.71 29.28 3.48
CA GLU A 97 4.66 28.35 3.06
C GLU A 97 4.12 27.56 4.25
N LYS A 98 2.84 27.21 4.22
CA LYS A 98 2.19 26.40 5.25
C LYS A 98 2.73 24.97 5.23
N ILE A 99 3.01 24.43 6.42
CA ILE A 99 3.38 23.03 6.61
C ILE A 99 2.15 22.30 7.14
N LEU A 100 1.62 21.38 6.33
CA LEU A 100 0.36 20.68 6.58
C LEU A 100 0.64 19.19 6.84
N LEU A 101 0.02 18.63 7.87
CA LEU A 101 -0.05 17.20 8.10
C LEU A 101 -1.36 16.66 7.54
N LYS A 102 -1.27 15.74 6.58
CA LYS A 102 -2.40 15.20 5.84
C LYS A 102 -2.43 13.67 5.94
N SER A 103 -3.63 13.12 5.83
CA SER A 103 -3.89 11.68 5.74
C SER A 103 -4.03 11.26 4.27
N GLY A 104 -3.57 10.06 3.93
CA GLY A 104 -3.60 9.53 2.57
C GLY A 104 -3.56 8.00 2.53
N PRO A 105 -3.65 7.38 1.34
CA PRO A 105 -3.76 5.92 1.20
C PRO A 105 -2.50 5.16 1.69
N TYR A 106 -1.36 5.84 1.79
CA TYR A 106 -0.09 5.28 2.25
C TYR A 106 0.27 5.70 3.68
N GLY A 107 -0.69 6.27 4.41
CA GLY A 107 -0.50 6.81 5.76
C GLY A 107 -0.34 8.33 5.79
N PHE A 108 0.02 8.84 6.97
CA PHE A 108 0.20 10.28 7.20
C PHE A 108 1.45 10.82 6.51
N TYR A 109 1.33 12.02 5.96
CA TYR A 109 2.44 12.72 5.31
C TYR A 109 2.40 14.21 5.62
N VAL A 110 3.58 14.80 5.68
CA VAL A 110 3.76 16.25 5.76
C VAL A 110 3.91 16.79 4.35
N GLN A 111 3.25 17.90 4.07
CA GLN A 111 3.31 18.63 2.82
C GLN A 111 3.76 20.08 3.06
N LEU A 112 4.69 20.55 2.24
CA LEU A 112 5.07 21.94 2.15
C LEU A 112 4.19 22.66 1.11
N GLY A 113 3.43 23.64 1.58
CA GLY A 113 2.47 24.39 0.78
C GLY A 113 1.15 23.66 0.52
N GLU A 114 0.21 24.41 -0.07
CA GLU A 114 -1.07 23.88 -0.51
C GLU A 114 -0.96 23.27 -1.92
N ASP A 115 -1.86 22.35 -2.26
CA ASP A 115 -1.92 21.78 -3.61
C ASP A 115 -2.41 22.85 -4.60
N ARG A 116 -1.55 23.24 -5.56
CA ARG A 116 -1.86 24.21 -6.62
C ARG A 116 -1.77 23.56 -7.99
N LYS A 117 -2.62 23.98 -8.94
CA LYS A 117 -2.57 23.47 -10.31
C LYS A 117 -1.21 23.80 -10.95
N GLY A 118 -0.50 22.77 -11.42
CA GLY A 118 0.80 22.92 -12.09
C GLY A 118 2.04 22.88 -11.18
N PHE A 119 1.87 22.79 -9.85
CA PHE A 119 2.99 22.68 -8.92
C PHE A 119 2.90 21.37 -8.12
N LEU A 120 4.00 20.61 -8.06
CA LEU A 120 4.11 19.43 -7.21
C LEU A 120 4.74 19.83 -5.86
N PRO A 121 3.95 19.95 -4.79
CA PRO A 121 4.48 20.33 -3.49
C PRO A 121 5.43 19.27 -2.95
N LYS A 122 6.40 19.69 -2.15
CA LYS A 122 7.33 18.77 -1.49
C LYS A 122 6.59 18.02 -0.38
N ARG A 123 6.70 16.70 -0.38
CA ARG A 123 6.02 15.81 0.58
C ARG A 123 7.03 14.92 1.27
N ALA A 124 6.78 14.60 2.54
CA ALA A 124 7.54 13.64 3.32
C ALA A 124 6.60 12.68 4.06
N SER A 125 6.88 11.38 3.98
CA SER A 125 6.11 10.35 4.69
C SER A 125 6.42 10.40 6.19
N VAL A 126 5.39 10.22 7.03
CA VAL A 126 5.52 10.14 8.49
C VAL A 126 5.22 8.73 9.02
N SER A 127 5.11 7.75 8.13
CA SER A 127 4.79 6.36 8.46
C SER A 127 5.73 5.69 9.48
N HIS A 128 6.95 6.20 9.69
CA HIS A 128 7.88 5.71 10.71
C HIS A 128 7.55 6.18 12.13
N PHE A 129 6.68 7.18 12.29
CA PHE A 129 6.26 7.73 13.58
C PHE A 129 4.86 7.21 13.93
N LYS A 130 4.70 6.63 15.13
CA LYS A 130 3.42 6.02 15.56
C LYS A 130 2.42 7.04 16.07
N ASP A 131 2.89 8.09 16.74
CA ASP A 131 2.04 9.04 17.48
C ASP A 131 1.79 10.31 16.67
N VAL A 132 0.73 10.33 15.88
CA VAL A 132 0.44 11.43 14.94
C VAL A 132 0.28 12.79 15.63
N ASP A 133 -0.25 12.79 16.85
CA ASP A 133 -0.53 14.03 17.57
C ASP A 133 0.71 14.72 18.12
N ALA A 134 1.76 13.95 18.44
CA ALA A 134 3.03 14.45 18.95
C ALA A 134 3.95 15.01 17.85
N ILE A 135 3.50 15.04 16.60
CA ILE A 135 4.27 15.62 15.48
C ILE A 135 4.34 17.14 15.62
N THR A 136 5.56 17.66 15.75
CA THR A 136 5.87 19.08 15.84
C THR A 136 6.33 19.67 14.50
N LEU A 137 6.36 20.99 14.41
CA LEU A 137 6.91 21.74 13.27
C LEU A 137 8.39 21.39 12.99
N GLU A 138 9.19 21.22 14.03
CA GLU A 138 10.62 20.90 13.92
C GLU A 138 10.84 19.55 13.23
N ASN A 139 10.09 18.52 13.64
CA ASN A 139 10.13 17.20 13.03
C ASN A 139 9.74 17.27 11.54
N ALA A 140 8.69 18.04 11.24
CA ALA A 140 8.22 18.24 9.87
C ALA A 140 9.27 18.92 8.98
N LEU A 141 9.95 19.95 9.48
CA LEU A 141 11.05 20.62 8.78
C LEU A 141 12.21 19.66 8.49
N GLU A 142 12.59 18.82 9.46
CA GLU A 142 13.65 17.83 9.27
C GLU A 142 13.30 16.84 8.16
N TRP A 143 12.09 16.27 8.18
CA TRP A 143 11.67 15.31 7.15
C TRP A 143 11.56 15.93 5.75
N LEU A 144 11.08 17.17 5.67
CA LEU A 144 10.97 17.91 4.41
C LEU A 144 12.33 18.25 3.79
N ARG A 145 13.46 18.11 4.48
CA ARG A 145 14.79 18.30 3.88
C ARG A 145 15.13 17.21 2.88
N TYR A 146 14.72 15.97 3.14
CA TYR A 146 15.08 14.81 2.32
C TYR A 146 14.22 14.73 1.04
N PRO A 147 14.76 14.20 -0.08
CA PRO A 147 16.07 13.55 -0.26
C PRO A 147 17.27 14.50 -0.28
N VAL A 148 18.38 14.10 0.33
CA VAL A 148 19.67 14.82 0.29
C VAL A 148 20.71 14.00 -0.46
N THR A 149 21.46 14.62 -1.36
CA THR A 149 22.57 13.97 -2.10
C THR A 149 23.89 14.26 -1.40
N LEU A 150 24.62 13.23 -0.97
CA LEU A 150 25.91 13.37 -0.28
C LEU A 150 27.07 13.64 -1.25
N GLY A 151 26.99 13.08 -2.45
CA GLY A 151 28.05 13.17 -3.45
C GLY A 151 28.04 12.02 -4.44
N LYS A 152 29.09 11.93 -5.27
CA LYS A 152 29.30 10.86 -6.24
C LYS A 152 30.16 9.76 -5.65
N HIS A 153 29.77 8.50 -5.86
CA HIS A 153 30.52 7.34 -5.39
C HIS A 153 31.90 7.25 -6.09
N PRO A 154 33.01 7.01 -5.38
CA PRO A 154 34.36 7.06 -5.96
C PRO A 154 34.62 6.01 -7.03
N LYS A 155 34.02 4.82 -6.93
CA LYS A 155 34.20 3.73 -7.92
C LYS A 155 33.35 3.88 -9.18
N ASP A 156 32.17 4.47 -9.02
CA ASP A 156 31.07 4.37 -9.99
C ASP A 156 30.61 5.71 -10.55
N GLY A 157 31.04 6.81 -9.94
CA GLY A 157 30.63 8.18 -10.28
C GLY A 157 29.16 8.52 -10.00
N GLN A 158 28.35 7.56 -9.54
CA GLN A 158 26.90 7.74 -9.38
C GLN A 158 26.52 8.29 -8.00
N PRO A 159 25.40 9.03 -7.89
CA PRO A 159 25.05 9.73 -6.67
C PRO A 159 24.71 8.77 -5.53
N VAL A 160 25.13 9.15 -4.33
CA VAL A 160 24.71 8.55 -3.06
C VAL A 160 23.70 9.48 -2.41
N ILE A 161 22.49 8.98 -2.16
CA ILE A 161 21.34 9.79 -1.74
C ILE A 161 20.80 9.24 -0.43
N ILE A 162 20.57 10.11 0.55
CA ILE A 162 19.82 9.79 1.76
C ILE A 162 18.34 10.07 1.50
N LYS A 163 17.49 9.08 1.78
CA LYS A 163 16.04 9.16 1.65
C LYS A 163 15.34 8.74 2.93
N LEU A 164 14.24 9.41 3.24
CA LEU A 164 13.27 8.98 4.22
C LEU A 164 12.28 8.00 3.57
N GLY A 165 12.03 6.87 4.23
CA GLY A 165 10.99 5.90 3.84
C GLY A 165 10.35 5.26 5.08
N ASN A 166 9.51 4.25 4.87
CA ASN A 166 8.72 3.64 5.96
C ASN A 166 9.57 3.04 7.10
N ALA A 167 10.75 2.51 6.77
CA ALA A 167 11.68 1.97 7.78
C ALA A 167 12.52 3.04 8.48
N GLY A 168 12.36 4.32 8.10
CA GLY A 168 13.20 5.44 8.51
C GLY A 168 14.16 5.88 7.40
N PHE A 169 15.27 6.50 7.80
CA PHE A 169 16.29 6.99 6.88
C PHE A 169 17.06 5.82 6.25
N SER A 170 17.38 5.97 4.97
CA SER A 170 18.11 4.98 4.19
C SER A 170 19.09 5.66 3.24
N VAL A 171 20.25 5.03 3.06
CA VAL A 171 21.21 5.41 2.03
C VAL A 171 20.89 4.59 0.78
N ARG A 172 20.68 5.28 -0.32
CA ARG A 172 20.45 4.68 -1.63
C ARG A 172 21.61 4.99 -2.56
N HIS A 173 22.11 3.93 -3.18
CA HIS A 173 23.05 4.00 -4.28
C HIS A 173 22.62 3.01 -5.36
N ARG A 174 22.33 3.48 -6.57
CA ARG A 174 21.76 2.63 -7.65
C ARG A 174 20.52 1.87 -7.18
N ARG A 175 20.68 0.55 -7.06
CA ARG A 175 19.70 -0.44 -6.62
C ARG A 175 19.89 -0.86 -5.17
N SER A 176 21.03 -0.54 -4.58
CA SER A 176 21.37 -0.84 -3.19
C SER A 176 20.70 0.18 -2.27
N ILE A 177 19.93 -0.33 -1.33
CA ILE A 177 19.26 0.44 -0.28
C ILE A 177 19.73 -0.14 1.05
N VAL A 178 20.34 0.71 1.87
CA VAL A 178 20.77 0.33 3.22
C VAL A 178 20.03 1.19 4.23
N PRO A 179 19.32 0.59 5.20
CA PRO A 179 18.71 1.35 6.28
C PRO A 179 19.79 1.95 7.19
N VAL A 180 19.58 3.18 7.63
CA VAL A 180 20.42 3.82 8.64
C VAL A 180 20.05 3.26 10.01
N PRO A 181 21.02 2.92 10.88
CA PRO A 181 20.74 2.54 12.26
C PRO A 181 19.99 3.65 13.02
N LYS A 182 18.98 3.27 13.81
CA LYS A 182 18.13 4.23 14.57
C LYS A 182 18.91 5.12 15.54
N ASN A 183 20.09 4.67 15.99
CA ASN A 183 20.93 5.39 16.94
C ASN A 183 21.69 6.57 16.30
N THR A 184 21.74 6.66 14.98
CA THR A 184 22.50 7.69 14.26
C THR A 184 21.56 8.68 13.58
N LYS A 185 21.72 9.96 13.89
CA LYS A 185 20.98 11.03 13.19
C LYS A 185 21.44 11.12 11.72
N PRO A 186 20.52 11.38 10.79
CA PRO A 186 20.81 11.39 9.36
C PRO A 186 21.80 12.51 8.96
N GLU A 187 21.82 13.63 9.68
CA GLU A 187 22.73 14.75 9.43
C GLU A 187 24.21 14.39 9.64
N HIS A 188 24.50 13.45 10.53
CA HIS A 188 25.88 13.03 10.85
C HIS A 188 26.42 11.95 9.91
N ILE A 189 25.66 11.60 8.86
CA ILE A 189 26.06 10.60 7.86
C ILE A 189 26.90 11.30 6.80
N THR A 190 28.21 11.17 6.94
CA THR A 190 29.18 11.58 5.93
C THR A 190 29.28 10.55 4.81
N MET A 191 29.92 10.94 3.70
CA MET A 191 30.16 10.05 2.56
C MET A 191 30.85 8.75 2.99
N ASP A 192 31.88 8.82 3.84
CA ASP A 192 32.63 7.63 4.28
C ASP A 192 31.78 6.66 5.09
N LYS A 193 30.91 7.17 5.96
CA LYS A 193 29.95 6.35 6.71
C LYS A 193 28.93 5.71 5.78
N ALA A 194 28.44 6.46 4.78
CA ALA A 194 27.54 5.94 3.78
C ALA A 194 28.18 4.80 2.97
N LEU A 195 29.45 4.94 2.58
CA LEU A 195 30.22 3.88 1.92
C LEU A 195 30.38 2.65 2.81
N LYS A 196 30.70 2.84 4.10
CA LYS A 196 30.79 1.74 5.07
C LYS A 196 29.46 0.99 5.22
N LEU A 197 28.34 1.71 5.24
CA LEU A 197 27.01 1.11 5.28
C LEU A 197 26.70 0.34 3.98
N LEU A 198 27.06 0.89 2.82
CA LEU A 198 26.87 0.27 1.51
C LEU A 198 27.70 -1.00 1.31
N SER A 199 28.84 -1.14 1.98
CA SER A 199 29.65 -2.36 1.97
C SER A 199 29.21 -3.42 2.99
N SER A 200 28.23 -3.12 3.85
CA SER A 200 27.74 -4.07 4.87
C SER A 200 26.72 -5.08 4.30
N ASN A 201 26.49 -6.18 5.02
CA ASN A 201 25.54 -7.22 4.61
C ASN A 201 24.06 -6.79 4.68
N ASN A 202 23.76 -5.59 5.20
CA ASN A 202 22.38 -5.09 5.36
C ASN A 202 21.80 -4.46 4.09
N VAL A 203 22.47 -4.64 2.94
CA VAL A 203 22.05 -4.08 1.65
C VAL A 203 20.85 -4.85 1.11
N ARG A 204 19.76 -4.11 0.89
CA ARG A 204 18.60 -4.60 0.13
C ARG A 204 18.71 -4.11 -1.30
N LEU A 205 18.50 -5.01 -2.26
CA LEU A 205 18.45 -4.66 -3.68
C LEU A 205 17.01 -4.35 -4.08
N CYS A 206 16.79 -3.20 -4.72
CA CYS A 206 15.50 -2.85 -5.28
C CYS A 206 15.38 -3.28 -6.75
N GLY A 207 14.15 -3.58 -7.16
CA GLY A 207 13.81 -4.02 -8.51
C GLY A 207 14.16 -5.48 -8.80
N ARG A 208 13.69 -5.98 -9.95
CA ARG A 208 13.94 -7.36 -10.41
C ARG A 208 15.44 -7.59 -10.65
N PRO A 209 16.09 -8.64 -10.10
CA PRO A 209 17.49 -8.93 -10.41
C PRO A 209 17.64 -9.05 -11.93
N LYS A 210 18.64 -8.34 -12.49
CA LYS A 210 18.96 -8.55 -13.91
C LYS A 210 19.73 -9.86 -13.98
N ALA A 211 19.35 -10.76 -14.89
CA ALA A 211 20.17 -11.93 -15.20
C ALA A 211 21.57 -11.44 -15.58
N LYS A 212 22.61 -12.18 -15.17
CA LYS A 212 23.99 -11.87 -15.55
C LYS A 212 24.06 -11.77 -17.07
N PRO A 213 24.70 -10.73 -17.65
CA PRO A 213 24.94 -10.71 -19.08
C PRO A 213 25.83 -11.91 -19.44
N LYS A 214 25.37 -12.73 -20.40
CA LYS A 214 26.06 -13.94 -20.91
C LYS A 214 27.52 -13.73 -21.35
N LEU A 215 27.99 -12.48 -21.44
CA LEU A 215 29.32 -12.15 -21.93
C LEU A 215 30.43 -12.47 -20.92
N GLU A 216 30.17 -12.36 -19.61
CA GLU A 216 31.17 -12.68 -18.57
C GLU A 216 31.34 -14.21 -18.42
N GLU A 217 30.26 -14.97 -18.57
CA GLU A 217 30.28 -16.45 -18.58
C GLU A 217 31.07 -17.04 -19.75
N ALA A 218 31.19 -16.31 -20.87
CA ALA A 218 31.96 -16.75 -22.03
C ALA A 218 33.47 -16.51 -21.88
N LEU A 219 33.88 -15.56 -21.02
CA LEU A 219 35.29 -15.24 -20.79
C LEU A 219 35.90 -16.06 -19.64
N GLU A 220 35.07 -16.49 -18.68
CA GLU A 220 35.48 -17.44 -17.62
C GLU A 220 35.48 -18.90 -18.10
N ALA A 221 34.95 -19.17 -19.30
CA ALA A 221 34.88 -20.50 -19.92
C ALA A 221 35.90 -20.73 -21.05
N MET A 222 36.80 -19.78 -21.29
CA MET A 222 37.95 -19.89 -22.20
C MET A 222 39.25 -19.91 -21.39
#